data_AF-A0A1I7TPE2-F1
#
_entry.id   AF-A0A1I7TPE2-F1
#
_cell.length_a   1.000
_cell.length_b   1.000
_cell.length_c   1.000
_cell.angle_alpha   90.00
_cell.angle_beta   90.00
_cell.angle_gamma   90.00
#
_symmetry.space_group_name_H-M   'P 1'
#
loop_
_entity.id
_entity.type
_entity.pdbx_description
1 polymer ?
#
loop_
_entity_poly.entity_id
_entity_poly.type
_entity_poly.pdbx_seq_one_letter_code
_entity_poly.pdbx_strand_id
1 'polypeptide(L)'
;MMVKSQEFHENEASILKEADFQLSGCKACSFDFSKARRRPRILKCGHTVCENCLFTKAKTNEHLVREHNHRIYDCIECNAKIQLPCERKNDEGKPPKNKSILPYIYK
;
A
#
# COMPACT_ATOMS: atom_id res chain seq x y z
N MET A 1 23.01 -12.89 -40.50
CA MET A 1 21.70 -12.85 -39.81
C MET A 1 21.96 -12.51 -38.35
N MET A 2 21.69 -11.27 -37.92
CA MET A 2 21.94 -10.77 -36.56
C MET A 2 20.72 -9.93 -36.13
N VAL A 3 19.67 -10.58 -35.64
CA VAL A 3 18.47 -9.94 -35.07
C VAL A 3 17.78 -10.96 -34.16
N LYS A 4 18.30 -11.16 -32.94
CA LYS A 4 17.61 -11.92 -31.88
C LYS A 4 17.91 -11.40 -30.46
N SER A 5 18.91 -10.55 -30.28
CA SER A 5 19.35 -10.07 -28.96
C SER A 5 18.68 -8.76 -28.50
N GLN A 6 18.18 -7.93 -29.43
CA GLN A 6 17.59 -6.63 -29.08
C GLN A 6 16.13 -6.73 -28.61
N GLU A 7 15.29 -7.57 -29.24
CA GLU A 7 13.87 -7.72 -28.88
C GLU A 7 13.65 -8.37 -27.49
N PHE A 8 14.60 -9.19 -27.02
CA PHE A 8 14.48 -9.87 -25.73
C PHE A 8 14.70 -8.91 -24.54
N HIS A 9 15.57 -7.91 -24.70
CA HIS A 9 15.87 -6.91 -23.68
C HIS A 9 14.79 -5.83 -23.56
N GLU A 10 14.15 -5.45 -24.67
CA GLU A 10 13.04 -4.49 -24.66
C GLU A 10 11.82 -5.03 -23.89
N ASN A 11 11.61 -6.35 -23.94
CA ASN A 11 10.49 -7.01 -23.27
C ASN A 11 10.68 -7.10 -21.74
N GLU A 12 11.92 -7.25 -21.26
CA GLU A 12 12.18 -7.25 -19.81
C GLU A 12 12.01 -5.83 -19.22
N ALA A 13 12.48 -4.80 -19.93
CA ALA A 13 12.34 -3.42 -19.50
C ALA A 13 10.87 -2.96 -19.47
N SER A 14 10.04 -3.41 -20.41
CA SER A 14 8.60 -3.14 -20.39
C SER A 14 7.89 -3.85 -19.24
N ILE A 15 8.20 -5.13 -18.99
CA ILE A 15 7.64 -5.89 -17.85
C ILE A 15 7.97 -5.22 -16.51
N LEU A 16 9.23 -4.79 -16.33
CA LEU A 16 9.66 -4.09 -15.12
C LEU A 16 8.95 -2.73 -14.96
N LYS A 17 8.77 -1.97 -16.05
CA LYS A 17 8.00 -0.72 -16.04
C LYS A 17 6.54 -0.95 -15.67
N GLU A 18 5.92 -1.98 -16.21
CA GLU A 18 4.53 -2.35 -15.93
C GLU A 18 4.38 -2.73 -14.44
N ALA A 19 5.30 -3.53 -13.92
CA ALA A 19 5.32 -3.93 -12.51
C ALA A 19 5.53 -2.72 -11.58
N ASP A 20 6.45 -1.82 -11.92
CA ASP A 20 6.69 -0.57 -11.20
C ASP A 20 5.44 0.34 -11.19
N PHE A 21 4.73 0.42 -12.32
CA PHE A 21 3.46 1.15 -12.42
C PHE A 21 2.35 0.53 -11.56
N GLN A 22 2.27 -0.81 -11.50
CA GLN A 22 1.34 -1.48 -10.60
C GLN A 22 1.68 -1.27 -9.13
N LEU A 23 2.94 -1.00 -8.80
CA LEU A 23 3.38 -0.70 -7.44
C LEU A 23 3.13 0.76 -7.04
N SER A 24 3.06 1.72 -7.97
CA SER A 24 2.91 3.15 -7.66
C SER A 24 1.51 3.58 -7.22
N GLY A 25 0.52 2.69 -7.32
CA GLY A 25 -0.89 2.98 -7.04
C GLY A 25 -1.46 2.30 -5.79
N CYS A 26 -2.37 2.98 -5.09
CA CYS A 26 -3.16 2.39 -4.02
C CYS A 26 -4.31 1.56 -4.59
N LYS A 27 -4.26 0.23 -4.53
CA LYS A 27 -5.32 -0.67 -5.03
C LYS A 27 -6.71 -0.43 -4.41
N ALA A 28 -6.79 0.16 -3.22
CA ALA A 28 -8.07 0.47 -2.58
C ALA A 28 -8.82 1.70 -3.15
N CYS A 29 -8.13 2.61 -3.84
CA CYS A 29 -8.73 3.81 -4.44
C CYS A 29 -8.25 4.12 -5.86
N SER A 30 -7.36 3.30 -6.41
CA SER A 30 -6.80 3.41 -7.77
C SER A 30 -6.10 4.74 -8.06
N PHE A 31 -5.62 5.43 -7.02
CA PHE A 31 -4.82 6.66 -7.16
C PHE A 31 -3.36 6.41 -6.80
N ASP A 32 -2.47 7.13 -7.47
CA ASP A 32 -1.04 7.11 -7.19
C ASP A 32 -0.72 7.56 -5.77
N PHE A 33 0.24 6.87 -5.18
CA PHE A 33 0.79 7.24 -3.89
C PHE A 33 1.43 8.62 -3.94
N SER A 34 1.30 9.37 -2.85
CA SER A 34 1.85 10.72 -2.75
C SER A 34 2.28 11.04 -1.32
N LYS A 35 3.28 11.90 -1.18
CA LYS A 35 3.76 12.31 0.15
C LYS A 35 2.74 13.13 0.94
N ALA A 36 1.91 13.90 0.26
CA ALA A 36 1.00 14.83 0.92
C ALA A 36 -0.28 14.14 1.42
N ARG A 37 -0.98 13.38 0.56
CA ARG A 37 -2.32 12.88 0.86
C ARG A 37 -2.48 11.37 0.76
N ARG A 38 -1.63 10.68 0.00
CA ARG A 38 -1.75 9.24 -0.27
C ARG A 38 -0.48 8.50 0.12
N ARG A 39 -0.06 8.67 1.38
CA ARG A 39 1.18 8.06 1.88
C ARG A 39 1.00 6.55 2.01
N PRO A 40 1.83 5.72 1.37
CA PRO A 40 1.69 4.26 1.41
C PRO A 40 2.02 3.72 2.80
N ARG A 41 1.18 2.81 3.27
CA ARG A 41 1.30 2.11 4.56
C ARG A 41 1.30 0.60 4.33
N ILE A 42 2.21 -0.09 5.01
CA ILE A 42 2.28 -1.55 4.99
C ILE A 42 1.32 -2.09 6.06
N LEU A 43 0.41 -2.97 5.65
CA LEU A 43 -0.50 -3.69 6.53
C LEU A 43 0.23 -4.89 7.17
N LYS A 44 -0.29 -5.45 8.27
CA LYS A 44 0.29 -6.65 8.89
C LYS A 44 0.34 -7.86 7.93
N CYS A 45 -0.56 -7.91 6.96
CA CYS A 45 -0.58 -8.94 5.92
C CYS A 45 0.42 -8.71 4.77
N GLY A 46 1.21 -7.62 4.80
CA GLY A 46 2.24 -7.33 3.79
C GLY A 46 1.79 -6.43 2.63
N HIS A 47 0.48 -6.30 2.41
CA HIS A 47 -0.08 -5.44 1.36
C HIS A 47 0.05 -3.95 1.67
N THR A 48 0.08 -3.11 0.64
CA THR A 48 0.25 -1.66 0.77
C THR A 48 -1.02 -0.92 0.43
N VAL A 49 -1.45 -0.03 1.32
CA VAL A 49 -2.62 0.85 1.11
C VAL A 49 -2.25 2.29 1.47
N CYS A 50 -2.89 3.30 0.86
CA CYS A 50 -2.64 4.67 1.25
C CYS A 50 -3.26 4.99 2.62
N GLU A 51 -2.62 5.90 3.37
CA GLU A 51 -3.05 6.35 4.71
C GLU A 51 -4.51 6.78 4.71
N ASN A 52 -4.95 7.52 3.69
CA ASN A 52 -6.33 7.97 3.58
C ASN A 52 -7.32 6.80 3.50
N CYS A 53 -7.06 5.80 2.64
CA CYS A 53 -7.92 4.62 2.51
C CYS A 53 -7.92 3.77 3.77
N LEU A 54 -6.77 3.63 4.42
CA LEU A 54 -6.65 2.86 5.66
C LEU A 54 -7.56 3.42 6.76
N PHE A 55 -7.71 4.74 6.86
CA PHE A 55 -8.55 5.35 7.89
C PHE A 55 -10.00 5.56 7.48
N THR A 56 -10.27 5.91 6.21
CA THR A 56 -11.63 6.21 5.72
C THR A 56 -12.45 4.96 5.42
N LYS A 57 -11.81 3.84 5.04
CA LYS A 57 -12.49 2.57 4.77
C LYS A 57 -12.50 1.61 5.97
N ALA A 58 -11.90 2.00 7.10
CA ALA A 58 -11.95 1.21 8.31
C ALA A 58 -13.30 1.38 9.02
N LYS A 59 -13.85 0.27 9.50
CA LYS A 59 -15.15 0.20 10.19
C LYS A 59 -14.95 0.19 11.69
N THR A 60 -15.93 0.63 12.48
CA THR A 60 -15.89 0.54 13.93
C THR A 60 -15.85 -0.92 14.37
N ASN A 61 -15.01 -1.25 15.36
CA ASN A 61 -15.03 -2.57 15.98
C ASN A 61 -16.10 -2.60 17.08
N GLU A 62 -17.27 -3.15 16.77
CA GLU A 62 -18.42 -3.28 17.68
C GLU A 62 -18.16 -4.18 18.89
N HIS A 63 -17.07 -4.97 18.91
CA HIS A 63 -16.73 -5.84 20.04
C HIS A 63 -15.84 -5.16 21.08
N LEU A 64 -15.26 -3.99 20.77
CA LEU A 64 -14.34 -3.25 21.64
C LEU A 64 -14.93 -1.89 22.11
N VAL A 65 -16.26 -1.77 22.16
CA VAL A 65 -17.02 -0.52 22.38
C VAL A 65 -16.58 0.28 23.61
N ARG A 66 -15.96 -0.34 24.61
CA ARG A 66 -15.49 0.32 25.83
C ARG A 66 -14.22 1.14 25.64
N GLU A 67 -13.46 0.93 24.56
CA GLU A 67 -12.24 1.67 24.27
C GLU A 67 -12.39 2.44 22.95
N HIS A 68 -12.71 3.73 23.07
CA HIS A 68 -12.90 4.68 21.98
C HIS A 68 -11.68 4.75 21.05
N ASN A 69 -11.64 3.94 19.97
CA ASN A 69 -10.96 4.16 18.68
C ASN A 69 -10.59 2.89 17.91
N HIS A 70 -10.98 1.71 18.38
CA HIS A 70 -10.67 0.47 17.67
C HIS A 70 -11.48 0.36 16.39
N ARG A 71 -10.81 0.50 15.24
CA ARG A 71 -11.38 0.33 13.91
C ARG A 71 -10.77 -0.88 13.23
N ILE A 72 -11.52 -1.58 12.40
CA ILE A 72 -11.04 -2.72 11.60
C ILE A 72 -10.99 -2.28 10.13
N TYR A 73 -9.82 -2.44 9.51
CA TYR A 73 -9.66 -2.34 8.08
C TYR A 73 -9.56 -3.75 7.47
N ASP A 74 -10.42 -4.07 6.52
CA ASP A 74 -10.34 -5.32 5.75
C ASP A 74 -9.41 -5.10 4.55
N CYS A 75 -8.34 -5.89 4.43
CA CYS A 75 -7.41 -5.81 3.30
C CYS A 75 -8.11 -6.17 1.99
N ILE A 76 -8.07 -5.28 0.99
CA ILE A 76 -8.73 -5.54 -0.30
C ILE A 76 -8.07 -6.65 -1.13
N GLU A 77 -6.81 -6.96 -0.86
CA GLU A 77 -6.06 -7.96 -1.63
C GLU A 77 -6.20 -9.38 -1.05
N CYS A 78 -6.34 -9.52 0.27
CA CYS A 78 -6.34 -10.83 0.93
C CYS A 78 -7.39 -10.99 2.06
N ASN A 79 -8.28 -10.02 2.25
CA ASN A 79 -9.33 -10.01 3.28
C ASN A 79 -8.85 -10.13 4.74
N ALA A 80 -7.55 -10.01 5.00
CA ALA A 80 -7.01 -9.97 6.36
C ALA A 80 -7.58 -8.77 7.14
N LYS A 81 -8.04 -9.03 8.37
CA LYS A 81 -8.58 -8.01 9.28
C LYS A 81 -7.44 -7.30 10.02
N ILE A 82 -7.35 -5.99 9.86
CA ILE A 82 -6.32 -5.16 10.48
C ILE A 82 -6.98 -4.27 11.53
N GLN A 83 -6.73 -4.57 12.79
CA GLN A 83 -7.15 -3.71 13.90
C GLN A 83 -6.28 -2.45 13.95
N LEU A 84 -6.94 -1.30 14.01
CA LEU A 84 -6.37 0.02 14.22
C LEU A 84 -6.55 0.43 15.71
N PRO A 85 -5.56 1.11 16.32
CA PRO A 85 -4.25 1.42 15.75
C PRO A 85 -3.41 0.15 15.57
N CYS A 86 -2.77 0.00 14.41
CA CYS A 86 -1.99 -1.18 14.07
C CYS A 86 -0.87 -1.37 15.12
N GLU A 87 -0.85 -2.49 15.83
CA GLU A 87 0.02 -2.72 17.01
C GLU A 87 1.52 -2.48 16.75
N ARG A 88 1.96 -2.49 15.48
CA ARG A 88 3.26 -1.93 15.07
C ARG A 88 3.14 -0.42 14.89
N LYS A 89 3.19 0.31 16.00
CA LYS A 89 3.31 1.77 16.00
C LYS A 89 4.74 2.16 15.63
N ASN A 90 4.91 3.08 14.68
CA ASN A 90 6.10 3.94 14.69
C ASN A 90 5.99 4.95 15.85
N ASP A 91 7.03 5.76 16.11
CA ASP A 91 7.02 6.79 17.18
C ASP A 91 5.81 7.77 17.08
N GLU A 92 5.18 7.86 15.91
CA GLU A 92 4.00 8.69 15.63
C GLU A 92 2.65 7.97 15.91
N GLY A 93 2.65 6.72 16.38
CA GLY A 93 1.42 5.94 16.64
C GLY A 93 0.69 5.46 15.39
N LYS A 94 1.35 5.48 14.22
CA LYS A 94 0.75 5.16 12.92
C LYS A 94 1.30 3.86 12.35
N PRO A 95 0.57 3.21 11.43
CA PRO A 95 1.09 2.08 10.66
C PRO A 95 2.40 2.45 9.96
N PRO A 96 3.34 1.50 9.80
CA PRO A 96 4.64 1.78 9.20
C PRO A 96 4.48 2.20 7.74
N LYS A 97 5.26 3.22 7.35
CA LYS A 97 5.35 3.70 5.96
C LYS A 97 6.03 2.62 5.12
N ASN A 98 5.56 2.39 3.90
CA ASN A 98 6.32 1.58 2.96
C ASN A 98 7.51 2.43 2.44
N LYS A 99 8.73 2.11 2.88
CA LYS A 99 9.93 2.85 2.46
C LYS A 99 10.41 2.44 1.07
N SER A 100 10.17 1.19 0.67
CA SER A 100 10.60 0.64 -0.62
C SER A 100 9.95 1.34 -1.80
N ILE A 101 8.74 1.90 -1.60
CA ILE A 101 8.01 2.64 -2.62
C ILE A 101 8.32 4.16 -2.64
N LEU A 102 9.01 4.69 -1.62
CA LEU A 102 9.34 6.11 -1.58
C LEU A 102 10.02 6.61 -2.86
N PRO A 103 11.04 5.93 -3.43
CA PRO A 103 11.67 6.36 -4.68
C PRO A 103 10.70 6.60 -5.83
N TYR A 104 9.57 5.89 -5.88
CA TYR A 104 8.54 6.03 -6.92
C TYR A 104 7.64 7.24 -6.71
N ILE A 105 7.49 7.71 -5.46
CA ILE A 105 6.69 8.89 -5.12
C ILE A 105 7.43 10.20 -5.42
N TYR A 106 8.76 10.14 -5.58
CA TYR A 106 9.61 11.31 -5.81
C TYR A 106 10.08 11.49 -7.26
N LYS A 107 9.69 10.60 -8.18
CA LYS A 107 9.96 10.77 -9.61
C LYS A 107 9.07 11.85 -10.21
#